data_AF-K9VTV9-F1
#
_entry.id   AF-K9VTV9-F1
#
_cell.length_a   1.000
_cell.length_b   1.000
_cell.length_c   1.000
_cell.angle_alpha   90.00
_cell.angle_beta   90.00
_cell.angle_gamma   90.00
#
_symmetry.space_group_name_H-M   'P 1'
#
loop_
_entity.id
_entity.type
_entity.pdbx_description
1 polymer ?
#
loop_
_entity_poly.entity_id
_entity_poly.type
_entity_poly.pdbx_seq_one_letter_code
_entity_poly.pdbx_strand_id
1 'polypeptide(L)'
;MSNVVSILEPRNVTHVVVEQLPNRSNLRARYGLHPRTFYEWHTFLEIATPPKNGYFKLQDVILLDEFWIAQKVFMFSQDDFKNAVILTKDGSFENLVAQYTRIPLIDYLKKSSQFSQHPVVLDTIDRINEATTEAL
;
A
#
# COMPACT_ATOMS: atom_id res chain seq x y z
N MET A 1 52.64 -36.49 -5.55
CA MET A 1 51.93 -36.20 -6.81
C MET A 1 50.73 -35.32 -6.46
N SER A 2 50.70 -34.10 -6.98
CA SER A 2 49.56 -33.19 -6.87
C SER A 2 48.35 -33.74 -7.63
N ASN A 3 47.14 -33.39 -7.18
CA ASN A 3 46.07 -33.08 -8.10
C ASN A 3 45.22 -31.93 -7.55
N VAL A 4 44.92 -31.02 -8.48
CA VAL A 4 44.33 -29.69 -8.29
C VAL A 4 42.80 -29.77 -8.40
N VAL A 5 42.15 -29.14 -7.42
CA VAL A 5 40.88 -28.39 -7.37
C VAL A 5 39.89 -28.51 -8.54
N SER A 6 38.60 -28.71 -8.20
CA SER A 6 37.51 -27.91 -8.80
C SER A 6 36.33 -27.72 -7.85
N ILE A 7 35.82 -26.49 -7.90
CA ILE A 7 34.94 -25.79 -6.97
C ILE A 7 33.50 -26.23 -7.21
N LEU A 8 32.73 -26.47 -6.15
CA LEU A 8 31.27 -26.43 -6.23
C LEU A 8 30.79 -25.26 -5.37
N GLU A 9 30.13 -24.35 -6.06
CA GLU A 9 29.74 -23.00 -5.69
C GLU A 9 28.94 -22.94 -4.37
N PRO A 10 28.99 -21.84 -3.62
CA PRO A 10 27.98 -21.59 -2.60
C PRO A 10 26.64 -21.50 -3.34
N ARG A 11 25.72 -22.42 -3.02
CA ARG A 11 24.33 -22.34 -3.44
C ARG A 11 23.85 -20.93 -3.11
N ASN A 12 23.69 -20.13 -4.16
CA ASN A 12 22.99 -18.86 -4.09
C ASN A 12 21.58 -19.24 -3.70
N VAL A 13 21.28 -19.18 -2.40
CA VAL A 13 19.93 -19.29 -1.89
C VAL A 13 19.28 -18.00 -2.34
N THR A 14 18.76 -18.01 -3.57
CA THR A 14 17.79 -17.03 -4.00
C THR A 14 16.62 -17.25 -3.04
N HIS A 15 16.58 -16.47 -1.97
CA HIS A 15 15.37 -16.27 -1.20
C HIS A 15 14.40 -15.66 -2.20
N VAL A 16 13.66 -16.53 -2.88
CA VAL A 16 12.40 -16.12 -3.52
C VAL A 16 11.56 -15.69 -2.33
N VAL A 17 11.59 -14.39 -2.05
CA VAL A 17 10.61 -13.76 -1.19
C VAL A 17 9.30 -13.96 -1.95
N VAL A 18 8.64 -15.08 -1.67
CA VAL A 18 7.25 -15.25 -2.04
C VAL A 18 6.57 -14.15 -1.24
N GLU A 19 6.24 -13.06 -1.90
CA GLU A 19 5.55 -11.93 -1.31
C GLU A 19 4.22 -12.48 -0.79
N GLN A 20 4.19 -12.81 0.50
CA GLN A 20 2.99 -13.33 1.12
C GLN A 20 2.02 -12.18 1.16
N LEU A 21 1.00 -12.26 0.30
CA LEU A 21 -0.13 -11.34 0.33
C LEU A 21 -0.63 -11.21 1.79
N PRO A 22 -0.96 -10.01 2.27
CA PRO A 22 -1.27 -9.83 3.68
C PRO A 22 -2.64 -10.42 4.00
N ASN A 23 -2.76 -11.07 5.16
CA ASN A 23 -4.05 -11.53 5.67
C ASN A 23 -4.74 -10.44 6.52
N ARG A 24 -5.98 -10.71 6.93
CA ARG A 24 -6.78 -9.78 7.74
C ARG A 24 -6.08 -9.31 9.02
N SER A 25 -5.35 -10.20 9.70
CA SER A 25 -4.64 -9.85 10.93
C SER A 25 -3.44 -8.95 10.64
N ASN A 26 -2.68 -9.22 9.57
CA ASN A 26 -1.57 -8.37 9.13
C ASN A 26 -2.05 -6.95 8.79
N LEU A 27 -3.12 -6.82 7.99
CA LEU A 27 -3.65 -5.50 7.61
C LEU A 27 -4.21 -4.72 8.79
N ARG A 28 -4.92 -5.38 9.70
CA ARG A 28 -5.40 -4.72 10.92
C ARG A 28 -4.28 -4.15 11.77
N ALA A 29 -3.20 -4.90 11.94
CA ALA A 29 -2.03 -4.44 12.68
C ALA A 29 -1.34 -3.27 11.95
N ARG A 30 -1.18 -3.38 10.61
CA ARG A 30 -0.61 -2.31 9.75
C ARG A 30 -1.32 -0.97 9.91
N TYR A 31 -2.65 -0.98 10.01
CA TYR A 31 -3.46 0.24 10.15
C TYR A 31 -3.74 0.66 11.60
N GLY A 32 -3.35 -0.16 12.59
CA GLY A 32 -3.67 0.07 13.99
C GLY A 32 -5.17 0.02 14.29
N LEU A 33 -5.94 -0.82 13.58
CA LEU A 33 -7.41 -0.83 13.65
C LEU A 33 -8.00 -1.98 14.48
N HIS A 34 -9.03 -1.64 15.26
CA HIS A 34 -9.91 -2.61 15.90
C HIS A 34 -10.65 -3.46 14.85
N PRO A 35 -10.97 -4.75 15.10
CA PRO A 35 -11.59 -5.61 14.07
C PRO A 35 -12.91 -5.07 13.53
N ARG A 36 -13.66 -4.35 14.36
CA ARG A 36 -14.92 -3.69 13.96
C ARG A 36 -14.67 -2.56 12.95
N THR A 37 -13.79 -1.62 13.26
CA THR A 37 -13.45 -0.51 12.37
C THR A 37 -12.86 -1.00 11.05
N PHE A 38 -12.02 -2.03 11.11
CA PHE A 38 -11.50 -2.65 9.89
C PHE A 38 -12.60 -3.29 9.02
N TYR A 39 -13.61 -3.89 9.64
CA TYR A 39 -14.77 -4.43 8.91
C TYR A 39 -15.64 -3.32 8.30
N GLU A 40 -15.82 -2.21 9.01
CA GLU A 40 -16.53 -1.03 8.52
C GLU A 40 -15.81 -0.44 7.30
N TRP A 41 -14.48 -0.31 7.34
CA TRP A 41 -13.66 0.12 6.20
C TRP A 41 -13.83 -0.80 5.00
N HIS A 42 -13.73 -2.11 5.23
CA HIS A 42 -13.84 -3.13 4.19
C HIS A 42 -15.21 -3.10 3.50
N THR A 43 -16.27 -2.91 4.27
CA THR A 43 -17.64 -2.75 3.75
C THR A 43 -17.80 -1.46 2.94
N PHE A 44 -17.26 -0.35 3.45
CA PHE A 44 -17.34 0.96 2.81
C PHE A 44 -16.56 1.02 1.49
N LEU A 45 -15.37 0.42 1.44
CA LEU A 45 -14.52 0.35 0.25
C LEU A 45 -14.96 -0.73 -0.75
N GLU A 46 -16.04 -1.46 -0.46
CA GLU A 46 -16.56 -2.55 -1.30
C GLU A 46 -15.51 -3.63 -1.62
N ILE A 47 -14.51 -3.77 -0.74
CA ILE A 47 -13.48 -4.80 -0.89
C ILE A 47 -14.14 -6.14 -0.62
N ALA A 48 -13.95 -7.13 -1.49
CA ALA A 48 -14.47 -8.47 -1.21
C ALA A 48 -13.71 -9.09 -0.05
N THR A 49 -14.39 -9.81 0.84
CA THR A 49 -13.68 -10.56 1.89
C THR A 49 -12.96 -11.70 1.19
N PRO A 50 -11.65 -11.91 1.39
CA PRO A 50 -10.97 -12.98 0.68
C PRO A 50 -11.60 -14.33 1.03
N PRO A 51 -11.80 -15.23 0.05
CA PRO A 51 -12.24 -16.59 0.31
C PRO A 51 -11.23 -17.33 1.20
N LYS A 52 -11.58 -18.54 1.66
CA LYS A 52 -10.91 -19.39 2.70
C LYS A 52 -9.37 -19.39 2.78
N ASN A 53 -8.65 -18.92 1.76
CA ASN A 53 -7.20 -18.75 1.73
C ASN A 53 -6.71 -17.50 2.49
N GLY A 54 -7.59 -16.55 2.84
CA GLY A 54 -7.33 -15.56 3.89
C GLY A 54 -6.48 -14.34 3.53
N TYR A 55 -6.11 -14.13 2.26
CA TYR A 55 -5.20 -13.07 1.83
C TYR A 55 -5.85 -12.05 0.89
N PHE A 56 -5.50 -10.78 1.04
CA PHE A 56 -5.99 -9.66 0.22
C PHE A 56 -5.19 -9.50 -1.06
N LYS A 57 -5.84 -9.06 -2.15
CA LYS A 57 -5.12 -8.75 -3.40
C LYS A 57 -4.36 -7.44 -3.24
N LEU A 58 -3.31 -7.25 -4.04
CA LEU A 58 -2.53 -6.01 -4.04
C LEU A 58 -3.41 -4.77 -4.25
N GLN A 59 -4.39 -4.83 -5.17
CA GLN A 59 -5.31 -3.72 -5.41
C GLN A 59 -6.16 -3.37 -4.17
N ASP A 60 -6.57 -4.38 -3.40
CA ASP A 60 -7.33 -4.16 -2.16
C ASP A 60 -6.45 -3.46 -1.10
N VAL A 61 -5.16 -3.83 -1.04
CA VAL A 61 -4.19 -3.24 -0.13
C VAL A 61 -3.88 -1.80 -0.52
N ILE A 62 -3.73 -1.51 -1.82
CA ILE A 62 -3.52 -0.14 -2.33
C ILE A 62 -4.71 0.73 -1.93
N LEU A 63 -5.94 0.27 -2.16
CA LEU A 63 -7.14 1.04 -1.83
C LEU A 63 -7.26 1.30 -0.31
N LEU A 64 -6.91 0.31 0.52
CA LEU A 64 -6.87 0.47 1.97
C LEU A 64 -5.78 1.46 2.43
N ASP A 65 -4.60 1.42 1.80
CA ASP A 65 -3.51 2.35 2.07
C ASP A 65 -3.91 3.79 1.70
N GLU A 66 -4.50 4.00 0.52
CA GLU A 66 -5.01 5.30 0.08
C GLU A 66 -6.09 5.84 1.02
N PHE A 67 -7.04 5.00 1.42
CA PHE A 67 -8.08 5.40 2.36
C PHE A 67 -7.50 5.76 3.74
N TRP A 68 -6.52 5.00 4.22
CA TRP A 68 -5.84 5.33 5.47
C TRP A 68 -5.14 6.68 5.38
N ILE A 69 -4.42 6.95 4.28
CA ILE A 69 -3.74 8.23 4.06
C ILE A 69 -4.76 9.37 3.98
N ALA A 70 -5.85 9.18 3.24
CA ALA A 70 -6.94 10.15 3.15
C ALA A 70 -7.46 10.56 4.53
N GLN A 71 -7.76 9.59 5.40
CA GLN A 71 -8.30 9.86 6.73
C GLN A 71 -7.27 10.39 7.73
N LYS A 72 -6.04 9.86 7.72
CA LYS A 72 -5.05 10.16 8.77
C LYS A 72 -4.13 11.33 8.42
N VAL A 73 -3.78 11.48 7.15
CA VAL A 73 -2.86 12.51 6.68
C VAL A 73 -3.63 13.75 6.23
N PHE A 74 -4.72 13.57 5.49
CA PHE A 74 -5.49 14.69 4.91
C PHE A 74 -6.79 15.00 5.66
N MET A 75 -7.16 14.19 6.65
CA MET A 75 -8.41 14.32 7.44
C MET A 75 -9.68 14.32 6.58
N PHE A 76 -9.65 13.66 5.42
CA PHE A 76 -10.83 13.53 4.57
C PHE A 76 -11.91 12.67 5.22
N SER A 77 -13.17 13.04 4.97
CA SER A 77 -14.30 12.20 5.35
C SER A 77 -14.40 10.97 4.45
N GLN A 78 -15.21 9.99 4.87
CA GLN A 78 -15.52 8.85 4.02
C GLN A 78 -16.19 9.30 2.71
N ASP A 79 -17.10 10.27 2.79
CA ASP A 79 -17.84 10.76 1.63
C ASP A 79 -16.92 11.49 0.64
N ASP A 80 -15.96 12.29 1.12
CA ASP A 80 -14.95 12.95 0.26
C ASP A 80 -14.16 11.92 -0.54
N PHE A 81 -13.69 10.86 0.14
CA PHE A 81 -12.94 9.78 -0.50
C PHE A 81 -13.78 9.01 -1.52
N LYS A 82 -15.03 8.67 -1.15
CA LYS A 82 -15.95 7.93 -2.03
C LYS A 82 -16.21 8.70 -3.33
N ASN A 83 -16.50 9.99 -3.22
CA ASN A 83 -16.83 10.84 -4.36
C ASN A 83 -15.65 11.04 -5.31
N ALA A 84 -14.42 10.99 -4.81
CA ALA A 84 -13.24 11.33 -5.58
C ALA A 84 -12.40 10.13 -6.06
N VAL A 85 -12.53 8.96 -5.43
CA VAL A 85 -11.70 7.78 -5.74
C VAL A 85 -12.54 6.58 -6.18
N ILE A 86 -13.66 6.32 -5.47
CA ILE A 86 -14.50 5.15 -5.78
C ILE A 86 -15.47 5.43 -6.93
N LEU A 87 -16.05 6.64 -6.96
CA LEU A 87 -17.14 6.96 -7.90
C LEU A 87 -16.67 7.52 -9.26
N THR A 88 -15.45 8.05 -9.35
CA THR A 88 -14.88 8.59 -10.59
C THR A 88 -13.96 7.58 -11.25
N LYS A 89 -14.32 7.10 -12.44
CA LYS A 89 -13.52 6.13 -13.24
C LYS A 89 -12.10 6.61 -13.56
N ASP A 90 -11.84 7.92 -13.48
CA ASP A 90 -10.55 8.57 -13.75
C ASP A 90 -9.91 9.20 -12.48
N GLY A 91 -10.57 9.09 -11.32
CA GLY A 91 -10.15 9.80 -10.10
C GLY A 91 -9.17 8.97 -9.29
N SER A 92 -7.88 9.15 -9.53
CA SER A 92 -6.85 8.64 -8.61
C SER A 92 -6.90 9.42 -7.30
N PHE A 93 -6.54 8.76 -6.19
CA PHE A 93 -6.33 9.43 -4.92
C PHE A 93 -5.31 10.59 -5.04
N GLU A 94 -4.33 10.45 -5.93
CA GLU A 94 -3.39 11.50 -6.29
C GLU A 94 -4.08 12.76 -6.86
N ASN A 95 -5.08 12.61 -7.72
CA ASN A 95 -5.84 13.74 -8.28
C ASN A 95 -6.61 14.49 -7.20
N LEU A 96 -7.23 13.76 -6.25
CA LEU A 96 -7.90 14.37 -5.10
C LEU A 96 -6.92 15.21 -4.27
N VAL A 97 -5.76 14.65 -3.98
CA VAL A 97 -4.72 15.32 -3.17
C VAL A 97 -4.15 16.53 -3.90
N ALA A 98 -3.90 16.43 -5.20
CA ALA A 98 -3.42 17.54 -6.02
C ALA A 98 -4.43 18.70 -6.07
N GLN A 99 -5.74 18.41 -6.13
CA GLN A 99 -6.78 19.44 -6.09
C GLN A 99 -6.83 20.15 -4.73
N TYR A 100 -6.70 19.42 -3.63
CA TYR A 100 -6.82 19.98 -2.29
C TYR A 100 -5.57 20.74 -1.83
N THR A 101 -4.39 20.20 -2.14
CA THR A 101 -3.11 20.71 -1.61
C THR A 101 -2.30 21.51 -2.62
N ARG A 102 -2.61 21.42 -3.91
CA ARG A 102 -1.80 21.96 -5.02
C ARG A 102 -0.37 21.42 -5.06
N ILE A 103 -0.12 20.30 -4.39
CA ILE A 103 1.18 19.64 -4.28
C ILE A 103 0.98 18.17 -4.71
N PRO A 104 1.92 17.59 -5.47
CA PRO A 104 1.88 16.16 -5.76
C PRO A 104 1.83 15.31 -4.49
N LEU A 105 1.08 14.20 -4.50
CA LEU A 105 0.92 13.33 -3.33
C LEU A 105 2.28 12.94 -2.73
N ILE A 106 3.23 12.51 -3.56
CA ILE A 106 4.56 12.11 -3.12
C ILE A 106 5.30 13.21 -2.34
N ASP A 107 5.24 14.45 -2.82
CA ASP A 107 5.91 15.58 -2.18
C ASP A 107 5.23 15.96 -0.86
N TYR A 108 3.91 15.83 -0.81
CA TYR A 108 3.15 16.04 0.42
C TYR A 108 3.49 15.00 1.48
N LEU A 109 3.50 13.71 1.10
CA LEU A 109 3.82 12.61 2.00
C LEU A 109 5.24 12.72 2.56
N LYS A 110 6.21 13.11 1.74
CA LYS A 110 7.60 13.36 2.17
C LYS A 110 7.73 14.51 3.16
N LYS A 111 6.87 15.53 3.07
CA LYS A 111 6.86 16.70 3.97
C LYS A 111 6.09 16.46 5.28
N SER A 112 5.18 15.48 5.31
CA SER A 112 4.33 15.21 6.47
C SER A 112 5.12 14.59 7.63
N SER A 113 5.61 15.41 8.56
CA SER A 113 6.51 14.95 9.65
C SER A 113 5.87 13.92 10.57
N GLN A 114 4.56 14.02 10.82
CA GLN A 114 3.86 13.15 11.78
C GLN A 114 3.74 11.69 11.28
N PHE A 115 3.61 11.48 9.97
CA PHE A 115 3.37 10.15 9.39
C PHE A 115 4.43 9.70 8.40
N SER A 116 5.48 10.50 8.14
CA SER A 116 6.54 10.18 7.19
C SER A 116 7.22 8.82 7.42
N GLN A 117 7.26 8.32 8.65
CA GLN A 117 7.85 7.03 9.01
C GLN A 117 6.83 5.89 9.12
N HIS A 118 5.54 6.15 8.84
CA HIS A 118 4.51 5.12 8.92
C HIS A 118 4.64 4.16 7.73
N PRO A 119 4.56 2.82 7.93
CA PRO A 119 4.74 1.84 6.85
C PRO A 119 3.84 2.08 5.62
N VAL A 120 2.58 2.47 5.86
CA VAL A 120 1.63 2.80 4.78
C VAL A 120 2.12 3.97 3.91
N VAL A 121 2.74 4.98 4.53
CA VAL A 121 3.24 6.17 3.82
C VAL A 121 4.49 5.82 3.03
N LEU A 122 5.41 5.08 3.63
CA LEU A 122 6.64 4.62 2.99
C LEU A 122 6.32 3.73 1.77
N ASP A 123 5.51 2.70 1.94
CA ASP A 123 5.14 1.80 0.84
C ASP A 123 4.38 2.54 -0.27
N THR A 124 3.58 3.55 0.06
CA THR A 124 2.91 4.37 -0.95
C THR A 124 3.91 5.22 -1.74
N ILE A 125 4.88 5.84 -1.07
CA ILE A 125 5.95 6.59 -1.75
C ILE A 125 6.75 5.67 -2.68
N ASP A 126 7.11 4.47 -2.22
CA ASP A 126 7.89 3.50 -3.00
C ASP A 126 7.12 3.05 -4.25
N ARG A 127 5.84 2.71 -4.12
CA ARG A 127 4.98 2.36 -5.27
C ARG A 127 4.87 3.50 -6.30
N ILE A 128 4.75 4.75 -5.86
CA ILE A 128 4.69 5.90 -6.77
C ILE A 128 6.01 6.06 -7.52
N ASN A 129 7.15 5.89 -6.83
CA ASN A 129 8.47 5.97 -7.47
C ASN A 129 8.70 4.84 -8.49
N GLU A 130 8.29 3.61 -8.17
CA GLU A 130 8.37 2.46 -9.07
C GLU A 130 7.53 2.68 -10.32
N ALA A 131 6.26 3.07 -10.18
CA ALA A 131 5.37 3.36 -11.30
C ALA A 131 5.90 4.51 -12.19
N THR A 132 6.55 5.51 -11.60
CA THR A 132 7.20 6.60 -12.36
C THR A 132 8.41 6.10 -13.14
N THR A 133 9.16 5.15 -12.59
CA THR A 133 10.37 4.59 -13.23
C THR A 133 10.02 3.68 -14.39
N GLU A 134 8.95 2.89 -14.27
CA GLU A 134 8.47 2.00 -15.35
C GLU A 134 7.84 2.74 -16.54
N ALA A 135 7.44 4.00 -16.34
CA ALA A 135 6.83 4.85 -17.38
C ALA A 135 7.86 5.65 -18.21
N LEU A 136 9.15 5.58 -17.89
CA LEU A 136 10.26 6.29 -18.54
C LEU A 136 11.10 5.35 -19.43
#